data_AF-A0A3R8IUA3-F1
#
_entry.id   AF-A0A3R8IUA3-F1
#
_cell.length_a   1.000
_cell.length_b   1.000
_cell.length_c   1.000
_cell.angle_alpha   90.00
_cell.angle_beta   90.00
_cell.angle_gamma   90.00
#
_symmetry.space_group_name_H-M   'P 1'
#
loop_
_entity.id
_entity.type
_entity.pdbx_description
1 polymer ?
#
loop_
_entity_poly.entity_id
_entity_poly.type
_entity_poly.pdbx_seq_one_letter_code
_entity_poly.pdbx_strand_id
1 'polypeptide(L)'
;MTPEFEKMLQWGGSPTAQCGCGRIHYVASGDNMEPCELERMERLWAAHPDCYIPNADSDSIGITEYNGITAVWNCPCGWLERSEKFLWTNRAAIIEYYKARTARELAEASANAAALDGVSNTTGPVGEASPETTG
;
A
#
# COMPACT_ATOMS: atom_id res chain seq x y z
N MET A 1 -13.75 7.88 -11.44
CA MET A 1 -13.48 7.44 -10.05
C MET A 1 -14.52 8.05 -9.11
N THR A 2 -14.94 7.37 -8.03
CA THR A 2 -15.87 7.98 -7.05
C THR A 2 -15.14 8.88 -6.03
N PRO A 3 -15.80 9.94 -5.50
CA PRO A 3 -15.22 10.78 -4.46
C PRO A 3 -14.86 10.02 -3.17
N GLU A 4 -15.55 8.92 -2.86
CA GLU A 4 -15.25 8.07 -1.71
C GLU A 4 -13.95 7.28 -1.92
N PHE A 5 -13.71 6.79 -3.14
CA PHE A 5 -12.50 6.05 -3.47
C PHE A 5 -11.27 6.96 -3.52
N GLU A 6 -11.42 8.21 -3.97
CA GLU A 6 -10.38 9.25 -3.91
C GLU A 6 -9.83 9.44 -2.49
N LYS A 7 -10.68 9.35 -1.46
CA LYS A 7 -10.25 9.49 -0.05
C LYS A 7 -9.35 8.35 0.43
N MET A 8 -9.34 7.21 -0.25
CA MET A 8 -8.43 6.10 0.03
C MET A 8 -7.03 6.35 -0.52
N LEU A 9 -6.89 7.29 -1.46
CA LEU A 9 -5.61 7.63 -2.08
C LEU A 9 -4.85 8.56 -1.14
N GLN A 10 -4.06 7.99 -0.24
CA GLN A 10 -3.16 8.76 0.61
C GLN A 10 -1.74 8.56 0.09
N TRP A 11 -1.23 9.53 -0.67
CA TRP A 11 0.20 9.69 -0.96
C TRP A 11 0.48 11.05 -1.60
N GLY A 12 1.75 11.47 -1.55
CA GLY A 12 2.19 12.83 -1.87
C GLY A 12 2.00 13.25 -3.33
N GLY A 13 2.37 14.50 -3.61
CA GLY A 13 2.47 15.05 -4.96
C GLY A 13 3.92 15.14 -5.41
N SER A 14 4.15 15.10 -6.72
CA SER A 14 5.46 15.37 -7.33
C SER A 14 5.29 16.23 -8.58
N PRO A 15 6.24 17.13 -8.93
CA PRO A 15 6.20 17.88 -10.18
C PRO A 15 6.19 16.97 -11.42
N THR A 16 6.79 15.78 -11.29
CA THR A 16 6.78 14.72 -12.30
C THR A 16 6.56 13.35 -11.65
N ALA A 17 5.84 12.45 -12.32
CA ALA A 17 5.66 11.08 -11.84
C ALA A 17 5.46 10.09 -12.99
N GLN A 18 6.00 8.88 -12.84
CA GLN A 18 5.75 7.79 -13.78
C GLN A 18 4.62 6.90 -13.24
N CYS A 19 3.59 6.67 -14.05
CA CYS A 19 2.56 5.67 -13.76
C CYS A 19 3.09 4.27 -14.10
N GLY A 20 2.61 3.23 -13.42
CA GLY A 20 2.94 1.83 -13.70
C GLY A 20 2.62 1.35 -15.12
N CYS A 21 1.84 2.11 -15.91
CA CYS A 21 1.67 1.86 -17.34
C CYS A 21 2.84 2.36 -18.22
N GLY A 22 3.85 3.01 -17.62
CA GLY A 22 5.03 3.56 -18.29
C GLY A 22 4.94 5.05 -18.63
N ARG A 23 3.74 5.64 -18.63
CA ARG A 23 3.53 7.07 -18.93
C ARG A 23 4.10 7.97 -17.85
N ILE A 24 4.69 9.08 -18.27
CA ILE A 24 5.24 10.12 -17.41
C ILE A 24 4.26 11.30 -17.40
N HIS A 25 3.80 11.67 -16.22
CA HIS A 25 2.95 12.83 -15.98
C HIS A 25 3.80 13.98 -15.43
N TYR A 26 3.47 15.20 -15.82
CA TYR A 26 4.20 16.39 -15.39
C TYR A 26 3.31 17.62 -15.23
N VAL A 27 3.66 18.48 -14.27
CA VAL A 27 2.95 19.75 -14.01
C VAL A 27 3.27 20.75 -15.11
N ALA A 28 2.25 21.24 -15.82
CA ALA A 28 2.44 22.17 -16.93
C ALA A 28 2.49 23.65 -16.50
N SER A 29 2.25 23.97 -15.22
CA SER A 29 2.35 25.34 -14.70
C SER A 29 3.80 25.82 -14.55
N GLY A 30 4.76 24.89 -14.40
CA GLY A 30 6.20 25.20 -14.31
C GLY A 30 6.71 25.66 -12.94
N ASP A 31 5.85 26.04 -12.00
CA ASP A 31 6.24 26.65 -10.72
C ASP A 31 7.11 25.75 -9.83
N ASN A 32 7.02 24.43 -10.01
CA ASN A 32 7.70 23.42 -9.19
C ASN A 32 8.75 22.62 -9.99
N MET A 33 9.25 23.13 -11.12
CA MET A 33 10.22 22.46 -11.97
C MET A 33 11.58 23.17 -11.98
N GLU A 34 12.65 22.39 -12.19
CA GLU A 34 13.98 22.96 -12.39
C GLU A 34 14.06 23.76 -13.71
N PRO A 35 14.99 24.72 -13.83
CA PRO A 35 15.20 25.47 -15.06
C PRO A 35 15.34 24.55 -16.28
N CYS A 36 14.67 24.90 -17.38
CA CYS A 36 14.61 24.14 -18.64
C CYS A 36 13.90 22.77 -18.57
N GLU A 37 13.42 22.32 -17.40
CA GLU A 37 12.78 21.01 -17.30
C GLU A 37 11.38 20.99 -17.92
N LEU A 38 10.60 22.06 -17.75
CA LEU A 38 9.30 22.20 -18.41
C LEU A 38 9.45 22.18 -19.95
N GLU A 39 10.36 22.99 -20.49
CA GLU A 39 10.63 23.01 -21.94
C GLU A 39 11.08 21.64 -22.45
N ARG A 40 11.86 20.90 -21.65
CA ARG A 40 12.27 19.52 -21.98
C ARG A 40 11.06 18.60 -22.03
N MET A 41 10.16 18.68 -21.05
CA MET A 41 8.92 17.89 -21.02
C MET A 41 8.01 18.21 -22.20
N GLU A 42 7.82 19.49 -22.53
CA GLU A 42 7.01 19.91 -23.67
C GLU A 42 7.56 19.40 -25.00
N ARG A 43 8.89 19.44 -25.20
CA ARG A 43 9.52 18.81 -26.37
C ARG A 43 9.29 17.30 -26.43
N LEU A 44 9.37 16.61 -25.28
CA LEU A 44 9.13 15.18 -25.18
C LEU A 44 7.67 14.82 -25.45
N TRP A 45 6.73 15.62 -24.96
CA TRP A 45 5.30 15.49 -25.27
C TRP A 45 5.02 15.72 -26.75
N ALA A 46 5.57 16.77 -27.35
CA ALA A 46 5.40 17.03 -28.79
C ALA A 46 5.93 15.86 -29.67
N ALA A 47 7.04 15.23 -29.26
CA ALA A 47 7.59 14.06 -29.95
C ALA A 47 6.83 12.76 -29.65
N HIS A 48 6.33 12.59 -28.43
CA HIS A 48 5.73 11.35 -27.91
C HIS A 48 4.50 11.64 -27.03
N PRO A 49 3.38 12.08 -27.62
CA PRO A 49 2.24 12.59 -26.86
C PRO A 49 1.53 11.54 -26.01
N ASP A 50 1.67 10.25 -26.37
CA ASP A 50 1.09 9.15 -25.61
C ASP A 50 1.94 8.74 -24.40
N CYS A 51 3.21 9.15 -24.35
CA CYS A 51 4.17 8.76 -23.31
C CYS A 51 4.31 9.83 -22.23
N TYR A 52 4.14 11.10 -22.58
CA TYR A 52 4.28 12.24 -21.67
C TYR A 52 2.95 12.97 -21.58
N ILE A 53 2.38 13.09 -20.38
CA ILE A 53 1.03 13.61 -20.18
C ILE A 53 1.11 14.92 -19.38
N PRO A 54 0.87 16.09 -19.99
CA PRO A 54 0.80 17.34 -19.27
C PRO A 54 -0.42 17.35 -18.34
N ASN A 55 -0.24 17.90 -17.13
CA ASN A 55 -1.33 18.22 -16.22
C ASN A 55 -1.35 19.74 -16.01
N ALA A 56 -2.33 20.40 -16.63
CA ALA A 56 -2.44 21.86 -16.61
C ALA A 56 -3.24 22.38 -15.40
N ASP A 57 -4.09 21.54 -14.83
CA ASP A 57 -5.08 21.95 -13.81
C ASP A 57 -4.59 21.70 -12.38
N SER A 58 -3.31 21.37 -12.19
CA SER A 58 -2.76 21.05 -10.88
C SER A 58 -1.31 21.50 -10.75
N ASP A 59 -0.94 21.93 -9.55
CA ASP A 59 0.41 22.30 -9.13
C ASP A 59 1.30 21.07 -8.81
N SER A 60 0.70 19.87 -8.81
CA SER A 60 1.38 18.63 -8.48
C SER A 60 0.72 17.43 -9.18
N ILE A 61 1.48 16.36 -9.40
CA ILE A 61 0.94 15.09 -9.88
C ILE A 61 0.57 14.23 -8.67
N GLY A 62 -0.73 14.04 -8.46
CA GLY A 62 -1.26 13.12 -7.45
C GLY A 62 -0.92 11.66 -7.78
N ILE A 63 -0.26 10.98 -6.85
CA ILE A 63 0.12 9.58 -6.97
C ILE A 63 -0.40 8.76 -5.79
N THR A 64 -0.60 7.48 -6.02
CA THR A 64 -0.73 6.48 -4.96
C THR A 64 0.16 5.29 -5.30
N GLU A 65 0.66 4.58 -4.30
CA GLU A 65 1.36 3.32 -4.52
C GLU A 65 0.47 2.16 -4.07
N TYR A 66 0.33 1.16 -4.94
CA TYR A 66 -0.39 -0.07 -4.63
C TYR A 66 0.46 -1.27 -5.03
N ASN A 67 0.85 -2.10 -4.06
CA ASN A 67 1.73 -3.25 -4.26
C ASN A 67 3.02 -2.91 -5.03
N GLY A 68 3.69 -1.79 -4.69
CA GLY A 68 4.91 -1.35 -5.37
C GLY A 68 4.68 -0.73 -6.76
N ILE A 69 3.43 -0.57 -7.19
CA ILE A 69 3.08 0.07 -8.46
C ILE A 69 2.57 1.48 -8.18
N THR A 70 3.25 2.48 -8.73
CA THR A 70 2.79 3.87 -8.71
C THR A 70 1.63 4.08 -9.69
N ALA A 71 0.49 4.55 -9.20
CA ALA A 71 -0.67 4.92 -10.00
C ALA A 71 -0.91 6.44 -9.90
N VAL A 72 -0.92 7.11 -11.05
CA VAL A 72 -1.27 8.53 -11.14
C VAL A 72 -2.79 8.67 -11.20
N TRP A 73 -3.36 9.58 -10.40
CA TRP A 73 -4.80 9.66 -10.09
C TRP A 73 -5.71 9.78 -11.33
N ASN A 74 -5.24 10.47 -12.36
CA ASN A 74 -5.97 10.70 -13.61
C ASN A 74 -5.22 10.15 -14.83
N CYS A 75 -4.46 9.07 -14.66
CA CYS A 75 -3.77 8.47 -15.79
C CYS A 75 -4.78 7.92 -16.83
N PRO A 76 -4.63 8.22 -18.14
CA PRO A 76 -5.49 7.68 -19.20
C PRO A 76 -5.51 6.15 -19.27
N CYS A 77 -4.52 5.49 -18.65
CA CYS A 77 -4.55 4.05 -18.55
C CYS A 77 -5.70 3.52 -17.68
N GLY A 78 -6.41 4.34 -16.90
CA GLY A 78 -7.59 3.94 -16.12
C GLY A 78 -7.31 2.91 -15.02
N TRP A 79 -6.07 2.84 -14.52
CA TRP A 79 -5.69 1.80 -13.55
C TRP A 79 -6.50 1.89 -12.26
N LEU A 80 -6.66 3.10 -11.69
CA LEU A 80 -7.40 3.30 -10.45
C LEU A 80 -8.88 2.99 -10.58
N GLU A 81 -9.49 3.37 -11.71
CA GLU A 81 -10.89 3.09 -12.00
C GLU A 81 -11.14 1.59 -12.16
N ARG A 82 -10.20 0.87 -12.81
CA ARG A 82 -10.25 -0.60 -12.87
C ARG A 82 -10.09 -1.22 -11.48
N SER A 83 -9.21 -0.69 -10.65
CA SER A 83 -9.01 -1.16 -9.28
C SER A 83 -10.26 -0.94 -8.42
N GLU A 84 -10.85 0.25 -8.49
CA GLU A 84 -12.13 0.56 -7.84
C GLU A 84 -13.23 -0.40 -8.30
N LYS A 85 -13.38 -0.59 -9.61
CA LYS A 85 -14.36 -1.52 -10.18
C LYS A 85 -14.13 -2.96 -9.69
N PHE A 86 -12.89 -3.41 -9.62
CA PHE A 86 -12.54 -4.73 -9.10
C PHE A 86 -12.98 -4.90 -7.65
N LEU A 87 -12.68 -3.92 -6.78
CA LEU A 87 -13.06 -3.96 -5.36
C LEU A 87 -14.58 -4.03 -5.20
N TRP A 88 -15.32 -3.19 -5.92
CA TRP A 88 -16.78 -3.18 -5.84
C TRP A 88 -17.43 -4.45 -6.37
N THR A 89 -16.91 -4.98 -7.48
CA THR A 89 -17.39 -6.22 -8.10
C THR A 89 -17.18 -7.41 -7.16
N ASN A 90 -16.04 -7.46 -6.47
CA ASN A 90 -15.66 -8.59 -5.63
C ASN A 90 -15.93 -8.37 -4.13
N ARG A 91 -16.63 -7.29 -3.76
CA ARG A 91 -16.81 -6.87 -2.35
C ARG A 91 -17.27 -8.01 -1.43
N ALA A 92 -18.22 -8.84 -1.89
CA ALA A 92 -18.77 -9.92 -1.09
C ALA A 92 -17.73 -11.01 -0.84
N ALA A 93 -17.00 -11.42 -1.88
CA ALA A 93 -15.92 -12.40 -1.76
C ALA A 93 -14.76 -11.89 -0.89
N ILE A 94 -14.41 -10.61 -1.02
CA ILE A 94 -13.39 -9.96 -0.18
C ILE A 94 -13.82 -10.00 1.29
N ILE A 95 -15.07 -9.63 1.59
CA ILE A 95 -15.61 -9.67 2.96
C ILE A 95 -15.59 -11.10 3.53
N GLU A 96 -16.03 -12.09 2.75
CA GLU A 96 -16.00 -13.49 3.20
C GLU A 96 -14.57 -14.01 3.44
N TYR A 97 -13.61 -13.63 2.60
CA TYR A 97 -12.20 -13.93 2.84
C TYR A 97 -11.71 -13.36 4.17
N TYR A 98 -12.02 -12.09 4.47
CA TYR A 98 -11.60 -11.47 5.74
C TYR A 98 -12.24 -12.15 6.95
N LYS A 99 -13.53 -12.51 6.88
CA LYS A 99 -14.19 -13.28 7.94
C LYS A 99 -13.47 -14.61 8.20
N ALA A 100 -13.20 -15.37 7.14
CA ALA A 100 -12.51 -16.66 7.24
C ALA A 100 -11.09 -16.52 7.80
N ARG A 101 -10.33 -15.50 7.35
CA ARG A 101 -8.99 -15.21 7.85
C ARG A 101 -9.02 -14.84 9.34
N THR A 102 -9.92 -13.96 9.76
CA THR A 102 -10.07 -13.56 11.17
C THR A 102 -10.43 -14.75 12.06
N ALA A 103 -11.33 -15.64 11.61
CA ALA A 103 -11.67 -16.84 12.36
C ALA A 103 -10.46 -17.77 12.55
N ARG A 104 -9.63 -17.94 11.52
CA ARG A 104 -8.38 -18.71 11.60
C ARG A 104 -7.37 -18.09 12.56
N GLU A 105 -7.13 -16.77 12.45
CA GLU A 105 -6.22 -16.05 13.35
C GLU A 105 -6.66 -16.18 14.82
N LEU A 106 -7.96 -16.09 15.08
CA LEU A 106 -8.49 -16.26 16.43
C LEU A 106 -8.24 -17.68 16.97
N ALA A 107 -8.48 -18.72 16.15
CA ALA A 107 -8.23 -20.09 16.55
C ALA A 107 -6.74 -20.35 16.84
N GLU A 108 -5.84 -19.84 15.98
CA GLU A 108 -4.38 -19.93 16.18
C GLU A 108 -3.95 -19.20 17.47
N ALA A 109 -4.46 -17.99 17.71
CA ALA A 109 -4.17 -17.23 18.91
C ALA A 109 -4.65 -17.95 20.18
N SER A 110 -5.86 -18.52 20.17
CA SER A 110 -6.39 -19.30 21.30
C SER A 110 -5.58 -20.56 21.58
N ALA A 111 -5.14 -21.29 20.53
CA ALA A 111 -4.29 -22.46 20.70
C ALA A 111 -2.92 -22.09 21.28
N ASN A 112 -2.31 -21.00 20.79
CA ASN A 112 -1.04 -20.50 21.30
C ASN A 112 -1.15 -20.06 22.77
N ALA A 113 -2.24 -19.37 23.15
CA ALA A 113 -2.49 -18.99 24.54
C ALA A 113 -2.59 -20.22 25.46
N ALA A 114 -3.38 -21.23 25.07
CA ALA A 114 -3.52 -22.47 25.84
C ALA A 114 -2.19 -23.23 26.00
N ALA A 115 -1.35 -23.23 24.95
CA ALA A 115 -0.02 -23.83 25.01
C ALA A 115 0.90 -23.11 26.00
N LEU A 116 0.86 -21.77 26.06
CA LEU A 116 1.65 -20.98 26.99
C LEU A 116 1.21 -21.15 28.45
N ASP A 117 -0.10 -21.21 28.71
CA ASP A 117 -0.64 -21.46 30.06
C ASP A 117 -0.21 -22.83 30.60
N GLY A 118 -0.08 -23.82 29.72
CA GLY A 118 0.41 -25.17 30.06
C GLY A 118 1.90 -25.23 30.42
N VAL A 119 2.72 -24.29 29.94
CA VAL A 119 4.18 -24.26 30.18
C VAL A 119 4.53 -23.65 31.56
N SER A 120 3.68 -22.78 32.10
CA SER A 120 3.91 -22.15 33.42
C SER A 120 3.78 -23.11 34.61
N ASN A 121 3.22 -24.31 34.43
CA ASN A 121 3.00 -25.29 35.52
C ASN A 121 4.03 -26.43 35.58
N THR A 122 5.04 -26.44 34.72
CA THR A 122 6.04 -27.53 34.65
C THR A 122 7.37 -27.27 35.36
N THR A 123 7.56 -26.11 36.02
CA THR A 123 8.66 -25.95 36.99
C THR A 123 8.27 -26.62 38.30
N GLY A 124 8.46 -27.94 38.36
CA GLY A 124 8.33 -28.73 39.59
C GLY A 124 9.28 -28.23 40.70
N PRO A 125 8.99 -28.57 41.97
CA PRO A 125 9.76 -28.09 43.11
C PRO A 125 11.24 -28.51 42.99
N VAL A 126 12.14 -27.54 43.12
CA VAL A 126 13.57 -27.79 43.31
C VAL A 126 13.70 -28.67 44.55
N GLY A 127 14.09 -29.93 44.35
CA GLY A 127 14.21 -30.92 45.41
C GLY A 127 15.01 -30.38 46.59
N GLU A 128 14.46 -30.57 47.78
CA GLU A 128 15.13 -30.33 49.05
C GLU A 128 16.48 -31.04 49.07
N ALA A 129 17.54 -30.24 49.25
CA ALA A 129 18.88 -30.75 49.49
C ALA A 129 18.88 -31.52 50.83
N SER A 130 19.16 -32.82 50.75
CA SER A 130 19.41 -33.69 51.89
C SER A 130 20.64 -33.18 52.67
N PRO A 131 20.59 -33.05 54.01
CA PRO A 131 21.75 -32.61 54.78
C PRO A 131 22.77 -33.75 54.90
N GLU A 132 24.02 -33.46 54.53
CA GLU A 132 25.16 -34.35 54.69
C GLU A 132 25.36 -34.73 56.17
N THR A 133 25.38 -36.03 56.42
CA THR A 133 25.84 -36.63 57.68
C THR A 133 27.33 -36.45 57.85
N THR A 134 27.69 -35.79 58.95
CA THR A 134 29.03 -35.69 59.55
C THR A 134 29.69 -37.05 59.76
N GLY A 135 30.95 -37.16 59.33
CA GLY A 135 31.92 -38.16 59.76
C GLY A 135 33.28 -37.51 59.98
#